data_AF-A0A3D4WV88-F1
#
_entry.id   AF-A0A3D4WV88-F1
#
_cell.length_a   1.000
_cell.length_b   1.000
_cell.length_c   1.000
_cell.angle_alpha   90.00
_cell.angle_beta   90.00
_cell.angle_gamma   90.00
#
_symmetry.space_group_name_H-M   'P 1'
#
loop_
_entity.id
_entity.type
_entity.pdbx_description
1 polymer ?
#
loop_
_entity_poly.entity_id
_entity_poly.type
_entity_poly.pdbx_seq_one_letter_code
_entity_poly.pdbx_strand_id
1 'polypeptide(L)'
;MFTYQKSLAVIAAAALTVAGSASVAQAQATECAIVQQGHHSQNHEWGTCLGVRVDVKGLPRVGEQAEVEITVTASAPRESIDLQVELPSYLTWVQAPAGLQMRDSHSRAPEDRAGVHRIGTQLKGPGVLRGRIQAVAPGHAQIRVNAATVAPEIASDSVYLTIGHDRTVAGFAVAPIDSAVPMTGAAPTQAYPRMPVKPAGSSAGPGAACASGAFGYVDTNGVNRIASNLGVQVWDADATGGDDLLASGVTDASGSFRFCFSATDTDGGGQDVYVTYGTSNAHWIIRDPGTRAEFSFRTETIDNVGTGGTAGFGARMPGNSLLMRGVQAFDQVGAAWNWTPGNCWDARDTVCRKGIVTWAPDSTDGTWYDLGKDSVYLLPDDPRSAELVLHEFGHAIMDDVYEDAFPSSPKCSPHYIPRTSSRGCAWTEGFATLYEVMVLGAPIFRWADGRTLNVEDPTWGTEGWDNGDRVEGRVLGALIDLYDTTNEGTYDRCSEDPRGPIWTTFLNHKSTTFAQYWSHRAADGFDTSNTALGCLYQNTIVYGGYRP
;
A
#
# COMPACT_ATOMS: atom_id res chain seq x y z
N MET A 1 48.63 54.70 -46.07
CA MET A 1 47.35 54.64 -45.36
C MET A 1 47.61 54.16 -43.94
N PHE A 2 47.06 54.87 -42.96
CA PHE A 2 47.12 54.58 -41.51
C PHE A 2 46.33 53.29 -41.17
N THR A 3 46.45 52.53 -40.06
CA THR A 3 47.45 52.21 -38.99
C THR A 3 46.80 51.06 -38.16
N TYR A 4 47.41 50.24 -37.29
CA TYR A 4 48.78 50.06 -36.74
C TYR A 4 48.94 48.57 -36.35
N GLN A 5 50.16 48.04 -36.20
CA GLN A 5 50.40 46.82 -35.41
C GLN A 5 50.28 47.08 -33.90
N LYS A 6 49.93 46.06 -33.10
CA LYS A 6 50.53 45.86 -31.76
C LYS A 6 50.36 44.43 -31.21
N SER A 7 51.46 43.89 -30.71
CA SER A 7 51.54 42.61 -29.98
C SER A 7 51.37 42.84 -28.47
N LEU A 8 50.80 41.86 -27.75
CA LEU A 8 51.06 41.53 -26.33
C LEU A 8 50.66 40.05 -26.16
N ALA A 9 51.55 39.12 -25.84
CA ALA A 9 52.29 38.91 -24.58
C ALA A 9 51.41 38.29 -23.47
N VAL A 10 51.67 37.01 -23.18
CA VAL A 10 51.02 36.20 -22.14
C VAL A 10 51.87 36.23 -20.86
N ILE A 11 51.31 36.71 -19.74
CA ILE A 11 51.72 36.36 -18.36
C ILE A 11 50.46 36.25 -17.50
N ALA A 12 50.49 35.33 -16.53
CA ALA A 12 49.33 34.84 -15.77
C ALA A 12 48.91 35.69 -14.56
N ALA A 13 47.68 35.46 -14.08
CA ALA A 13 47.30 35.59 -12.69
C ALA A 13 46.31 34.47 -12.32
N ALA A 14 46.57 33.74 -11.24
CA ALA A 14 45.69 32.70 -10.74
C ALA A 14 44.60 33.30 -9.83
N ALA A 15 43.38 32.78 -9.90
CA ALA A 15 42.33 33.02 -8.92
C ALA A 15 41.64 31.69 -8.61
N LEU A 16 41.87 31.13 -7.41
CA LEU A 16 41.03 30.07 -6.88
C LEU A 16 39.68 30.67 -6.48
N THR A 17 38.65 30.44 -7.29
CA THR A 17 37.27 30.63 -6.85
C THR A 17 36.79 29.38 -6.13
N VAL A 18 36.82 29.42 -4.79
CA VAL A 18 36.10 28.44 -3.96
C VAL A 18 34.61 28.63 -4.24
N ALA A 19 33.98 27.64 -4.88
CA ALA A 19 32.54 27.64 -5.10
C ALA A 19 31.83 27.40 -3.76
N GLY A 20 31.36 28.48 -3.14
CA GLY A 20 30.58 28.41 -1.91
C GLY A 20 29.21 27.77 -2.16
N SER A 21 28.79 26.89 -1.25
CA SER A 21 27.47 26.27 -1.25
C SER A 21 26.38 27.36 -1.21
N ALA A 22 25.55 27.43 -2.25
CA ALA A 22 24.41 28.34 -2.26
C ALA A 22 23.34 27.83 -1.27
N SER A 23 23.29 28.41 -0.08
CA SER A 23 22.21 28.17 0.89
C SER A 23 20.91 28.78 0.35
N VAL A 24 19.92 27.93 0.06
CA VAL A 24 18.57 28.39 -0.27
C VAL A 24 17.95 29.00 1.00
N ALA A 25 17.79 30.32 1.02
CA ALA A 25 17.20 31.01 2.16
C ALA A 25 15.66 30.91 2.11
N GLN A 26 15.09 29.93 2.81
CA GLN A 26 13.66 29.88 3.07
C GLN A 26 13.26 30.90 4.14
N ALA A 27 12.12 31.57 3.94
CA ALA A 27 11.52 32.42 4.95
C ALA A 27 11.03 31.57 6.14
N GLN A 28 11.14 32.11 7.36
CA GLN A 28 10.72 31.43 8.59
C GLN A 28 9.19 31.39 8.69
N ALA A 29 8.55 30.38 8.10
CA ALA A 29 7.19 30.02 8.45
C ALA A 29 7.18 29.27 9.79
N THR A 30 6.40 29.76 10.74
CA THR A 30 6.12 29.07 12.02
C THR A 30 5.00 28.03 11.89
N GLU A 31 4.19 28.09 10.84
CA GLU A 31 3.20 27.06 10.50
C GLU A 31 3.74 26.10 9.44
N CYS A 32 3.35 24.84 9.55
CA CYS A 32 3.64 23.80 8.57
C CYS A 32 2.93 24.09 7.24
N ALA A 33 3.70 24.35 6.19
CA ALA A 33 3.21 24.19 4.82
C ALA A 33 3.53 22.77 4.32
N ILE A 34 2.62 22.16 3.58
CA ILE A 34 2.82 20.82 3.02
C ILE A 34 3.96 20.89 2.00
N VAL A 35 4.89 19.95 2.07
CA VAL A 35 5.99 19.84 1.10
C VAL A 35 5.70 18.69 0.13
N GLN A 36 6.00 18.88 -1.15
CA GLN A 36 5.86 17.81 -2.14
C GLN A 36 6.86 16.68 -1.85
N GLN A 37 6.38 15.45 -1.83
CA GLN A 37 7.20 14.26 -1.60
C GLN A 37 7.86 13.79 -2.91
N GLY A 38 9.08 14.27 -3.18
CA GLY A 38 9.96 13.64 -4.17
C GLY A 38 9.41 13.52 -5.59
N HIS A 39 9.24 12.28 -6.05
CA HIS A 39 8.64 11.92 -7.34
C HIS A 39 7.14 11.63 -7.27
N HIS A 40 6.54 11.66 -6.08
CA HIS A 40 5.14 11.35 -5.88
C HIS A 40 4.22 12.47 -6.39
N SER A 41 2.99 12.09 -6.74
CA SER A 41 1.92 13.01 -7.12
C SER A 41 1.57 13.95 -5.97
N GLN A 42 0.82 15.02 -6.26
CA GLN A 42 0.31 15.90 -5.22
C GLN A 42 -0.89 15.30 -4.46
N ASN A 43 -1.40 14.15 -4.91
CA ASN A 43 -2.51 13.44 -4.30
C ASN A 43 -1.94 12.44 -3.30
N HIS A 44 -1.71 12.89 -2.07
CA HIS A 44 -1.25 12.04 -0.99
C HIS A 44 -1.81 12.56 0.34
N GLU A 45 -2.57 11.73 1.04
CA GLU A 45 -3.35 12.17 2.20
C GLU A 45 -2.48 12.25 3.48
N TRP A 46 -1.38 11.49 3.50
CA TRP A 46 -0.32 11.51 4.53
C TRP A 46 0.75 12.60 4.30
N GLY A 47 0.34 13.79 3.85
CA GLY A 47 1.25 14.92 3.59
C GLY A 47 1.87 15.49 4.86
N THR A 48 3.13 15.95 4.78
CA THR A 48 3.90 16.41 5.95
C THR A 48 4.68 17.69 5.69
N CYS A 49 5.25 18.28 6.74
CA CYS A 49 6.09 19.48 6.68
C CYS A 49 7.52 19.19 6.21
N LEU A 50 7.84 17.92 5.98
CA LEU A 50 9.12 17.39 5.55
C LEU A 50 8.94 16.88 4.12
N GLY A 51 9.95 17.06 3.27
CA GLY A 51 9.98 16.50 1.92
C GLY A 51 11.34 15.89 1.64
N VAL A 52 11.37 14.73 1.00
CA VAL A 52 12.61 14.11 0.51
C VAL A 52 12.48 13.82 -0.96
N ARG A 53 13.60 13.89 -1.68
CA ARG A 53 13.70 13.56 -3.09
C ARG A 53 15.01 12.83 -3.33
N VAL A 54 14.98 11.76 -4.13
CA VAL A 54 16.16 11.04 -4.60
C VAL A 54 16.21 11.04 -6.12
N ASP A 55 17.30 11.56 -6.68
CA ASP A 55 17.57 11.58 -8.11
C ASP A 55 18.82 10.74 -8.42
N VAL A 56 18.77 9.94 -9.49
CA VAL A 56 19.95 9.21 -10.00
C VAL A 56 20.36 9.80 -11.33
N LYS A 57 21.60 10.30 -11.42
CA LYS A 57 22.14 10.90 -12.65
C LYS A 57 22.81 9.84 -13.50
N GLY A 58 22.14 9.50 -14.58
CA GLY A 58 22.50 8.38 -15.46
C GLY A 58 21.83 7.08 -15.03
N LEU A 59 21.81 6.10 -15.92
CA LEU A 59 21.22 4.78 -15.68
C LEU A 59 22.36 3.74 -15.75
N PRO A 60 22.94 3.32 -14.62
CA PRO A 60 24.16 2.52 -14.62
C PRO A 60 23.85 1.11 -15.11
N ARG A 61 24.59 0.64 -16.12
CA ARG A 61 24.59 -0.77 -16.52
C ARG A 61 25.49 -1.57 -15.59
N VAL A 62 25.42 -2.90 -15.65
CA VAL A 62 26.27 -3.78 -14.84
C VAL A 62 27.75 -3.42 -15.02
N GLY A 63 28.41 -3.03 -13.93
CA GLY A 63 29.79 -2.53 -13.88
C GLY A 63 29.94 -1.00 -13.91
N GLU A 64 28.93 -0.24 -14.35
CA GLU A 64 28.97 1.23 -14.42
C GLU A 64 28.53 1.90 -13.11
N GLN A 65 28.89 3.17 -12.96
CA GLN A 65 28.57 4.00 -11.80
C GLN A 65 27.55 5.10 -12.15
N ALA A 66 26.76 5.51 -11.16
CA ALA A 66 25.89 6.69 -11.24
C ALA A 66 26.00 7.55 -9.97
N GLU A 67 25.73 8.85 -10.10
CA GLU A 67 25.62 9.77 -8.96
C GLU A 67 24.20 9.70 -8.40
N VAL A 68 24.07 9.59 -7.07
CA VAL A 68 22.81 9.71 -6.35
C VAL A 68 22.80 11.04 -5.62
N GLU A 69 21.77 11.85 -5.88
CA GLU A 69 21.51 13.12 -5.21
C GLU A 69 20.26 12.97 -4.35
N ILE A 70 20.37 13.30 -3.07
CA ILE A 70 19.26 13.25 -2.12
C ILE A 70 19.03 14.65 -1.58
N THR A 71 17.84 15.18 -1.80
CA THR A 71 17.43 16.51 -1.35
C THR A 71 16.41 16.35 -0.23
N VAL A 72 16.73 16.86 0.95
CA VAL A 72 15.82 16.95 2.10
C VAL A 72 15.40 18.40 2.26
N THR A 73 14.09 18.63 2.33
CA THR A 73 13.43 19.93 2.45
C THR A 73 12.49 19.92 3.65
N ALA A 74 12.25 21.08 4.25
CA ALA A 74 11.20 21.25 5.24
C ALA A 74 10.57 22.63 5.09
N SER A 75 9.28 22.78 5.42
CA SER A 75 8.59 24.07 5.40
C SER A 75 8.79 24.89 6.69
N ALA A 76 9.16 24.22 7.79
CA ALA A 76 9.45 24.81 9.08
C ALA A 76 10.74 24.21 9.69
N PRO A 77 11.41 24.90 10.64
CA PRO A 77 12.68 24.43 11.19
C PRO A 77 12.57 23.06 11.90
N ARG A 78 13.52 22.15 11.63
CA ARG A 78 13.64 20.84 12.30
C ARG A 78 15.05 20.68 12.84
N GLU A 79 15.17 20.41 14.14
CA GLU A 79 16.48 20.31 14.82
C GLU A 79 17.20 18.99 14.53
N SER A 80 16.42 17.92 14.28
CA SER A 80 16.91 16.59 13.93
C SER A 80 15.96 15.95 12.91
N ILE A 81 16.53 15.47 11.80
CA ILE A 81 15.85 14.63 10.81
C ILE A 81 16.65 13.34 10.70
N ASP A 82 16.05 12.20 11.02
CA ASP A 82 16.65 10.90 10.75
C ASP A 82 16.46 10.56 9.28
N LEU A 83 17.55 10.41 8.54
CA LEU A 83 17.55 10.06 7.12
C LEU A 83 18.10 8.65 6.95
N GLN A 84 17.34 7.82 6.27
CA GLN A 84 17.70 6.46 5.88
C GLN A 84 17.65 6.30 4.36
N VAL A 85 18.65 5.60 3.81
CA VAL A 85 18.71 5.23 2.39
C VAL A 85 18.90 3.72 2.30
N GLU A 86 18.14 3.06 1.43
CA GLU A 86 18.30 1.63 1.13
C GLU A 86 18.71 1.45 -0.33
N LEU A 87 19.81 0.71 -0.54
CA LEU A 87 20.10 0.12 -1.85
C LEU A 87 19.77 -1.37 -1.84
N PRO A 88 19.14 -1.92 -2.88
CA PRO A 88 19.01 -3.35 -3.05
C PRO A 88 20.35 -3.95 -3.45
N SER A 89 20.58 -5.22 -3.15
CA SER A 89 21.79 -6.00 -3.51
C SER A 89 22.33 -5.87 -4.96
N TYR A 90 21.51 -5.49 -5.93
CA TYR A 90 21.94 -5.19 -7.32
C TYR A 90 22.78 -3.90 -7.45
N LEU A 91 22.78 -3.07 -6.41
CA LEU A 91 23.49 -1.78 -6.32
C LEU A 91 24.38 -1.77 -5.07
N THR A 92 25.58 -1.18 -5.18
CA THR A 92 26.48 -0.98 -4.04
C THR A 92 27.02 0.45 -3.99
N TRP A 93 27.39 0.92 -2.79
CA TRP A 93 28.00 2.23 -2.60
C TRP A 93 29.48 2.21 -2.98
N VAL A 94 29.84 2.92 -4.04
CA VAL A 94 31.24 3.29 -4.33
C VAL A 94 31.67 4.43 -3.42
N GLN A 95 30.75 5.34 -3.12
CA GLN A 95 30.92 6.45 -2.20
C GLN A 95 29.57 6.77 -1.56
N ALA A 96 29.35 6.36 -0.31
CA ALA A 96 28.20 6.82 0.46
C ALA A 96 28.23 8.36 0.63
N PRO A 97 27.09 9.05 0.73
CA PRO A 97 27.09 10.49 0.96
C PRO A 97 27.68 10.82 2.35
N ALA A 98 28.34 11.98 2.44
CA ALA A 98 29.06 12.37 3.64
C ALA A 98 28.14 12.42 4.87
N GLY A 99 28.56 11.77 5.96
CA GLY A 99 27.82 11.70 7.21
C GLY A 99 26.92 10.48 7.38
N LEU A 100 26.62 9.71 6.32
CA LEU A 100 25.88 8.45 6.45
C LEU A 100 26.81 7.30 6.87
N GLN A 101 26.38 6.56 7.89
CA GLN A 101 27.05 5.37 8.36
C GLN A 101 26.43 4.13 7.72
N MET A 102 27.27 3.21 7.22
CA MET A 102 26.79 1.94 6.68
C MET A 102 26.34 1.00 7.80
N ARG A 103 25.17 0.39 7.63
CA ARG A 103 24.62 -0.67 8.48
C ARG A 103 23.97 -1.71 7.59
N ASP A 104 24.68 -2.80 7.31
CA ASP A 104 24.07 -3.91 6.57
C ASP A 104 22.88 -4.46 7.36
N SER A 105 21.72 -4.56 6.71
CA SER A 105 20.49 -5.06 7.30
C SER A 105 19.81 -6.03 6.35
N HIS A 106 19.57 -7.25 6.82
CA HIS A 106 18.81 -8.23 6.05
C HIS A 106 17.33 -7.84 6.00
N SER A 107 16.86 -7.39 4.84
CA SER A 107 15.42 -7.36 4.56
C SER A 107 14.90 -8.79 4.38
N ARG A 108 13.63 -8.99 4.71
CA ARG A 108 12.89 -10.25 4.45
C ARG A 108 11.91 -10.14 3.30
N ALA A 109 11.67 -8.92 2.80
CA ALA A 109 10.70 -8.68 1.74
C ALA A 109 11.21 -9.28 0.41
N PRO A 110 10.34 -9.94 -0.38
CA PRO A 110 10.76 -10.70 -1.57
C PRO A 110 11.41 -9.84 -2.66
N GLU A 111 11.04 -8.58 -2.79
CA GLU A 111 11.68 -7.59 -3.67
C GLU A 111 13.16 -7.35 -3.32
N ASP A 112 13.53 -7.53 -2.05
CA ASP A 112 14.85 -7.27 -1.50
C ASP A 112 15.70 -8.57 -1.42
N ARG A 113 15.36 -9.59 -2.22
CA ARG A 113 15.75 -11.03 -2.16
C ARG A 113 17.21 -11.42 -1.85
N ALA A 114 18.19 -10.51 -1.93
CA ALA A 114 19.59 -10.75 -1.53
C ALA A 114 20.15 -9.70 -0.54
N GLY A 115 19.26 -8.99 0.17
CA GLY A 115 19.58 -7.98 1.19
C GLY A 115 19.45 -6.54 0.70
N VAL A 116 19.40 -5.61 1.67
CA VAL A 116 19.51 -4.16 1.44
C VAL A 116 20.72 -3.60 2.17
N HIS A 117 21.50 -2.77 1.48
CA HIS A 117 22.53 -1.94 2.09
C HIS A 117 21.85 -0.68 2.62
N ARG A 118 21.49 -0.70 3.91
CA ARG A 118 20.91 0.44 4.61
C ARG A 118 22.03 1.36 5.10
N ILE A 119 21.91 2.64 4.80
CA ILE A 119 22.81 3.68 5.32
C ILE A 119 21.96 4.78 5.96
N GLY A 120 22.43 5.40 7.05
CA GLY A 120 21.63 6.40 7.75
C GLY A 120 22.43 7.45 8.50
N THR A 121 21.79 8.58 8.79
CA THR A 121 22.37 9.70 9.55
C THR A 121 21.30 10.62 10.14
N GLN A 122 21.65 11.38 11.18
CA GLN A 122 20.84 12.48 11.68
C GLN A 122 21.31 13.80 11.07
N LEU A 123 20.43 14.46 10.33
CA LEU A 123 20.66 15.77 9.75
C LEU A 123 20.22 16.88 10.69
N LYS A 124 21.03 17.94 10.78
CA LYS A 124 20.69 19.19 11.48
C LYS A 124 19.88 20.10 10.57
N GLY A 125 18.70 19.63 10.17
CA GLY A 125 17.78 20.31 9.25
C GLY A 125 17.98 19.96 7.76
N PRO A 126 17.24 20.65 6.87
CA PRO A 126 17.25 20.44 5.41
C PRO A 126 18.64 20.54 4.76
N GLY A 127 18.82 19.86 3.62
CA GLY A 127 20.09 19.87 2.90
C GLY A 127 20.13 18.94 1.69
N VAL A 128 21.25 18.97 0.96
CA VAL A 128 21.50 18.10 -0.20
C VAL A 128 22.71 17.21 0.06
N LEU A 129 22.55 15.92 -0.18
CA LEU A 129 23.56 14.87 0.00
C LEU A 129 23.87 14.25 -1.37
N ARG A 130 25.14 13.93 -1.61
CA ARG A 130 25.60 13.31 -2.88
C ARG A 130 26.44 12.07 -2.61
N GLY A 131 26.10 10.97 -3.26
CA GLY A 131 26.86 9.72 -3.25
C GLY A 131 27.07 9.17 -4.65
N ARG A 132 27.79 8.05 -4.75
CA ARG A 132 27.96 7.28 -5.99
C ARG A 132 27.69 5.81 -5.76
N ILE A 133 26.88 5.23 -6.64
CA ILE A 133 26.52 3.82 -6.66
C ILE A 133 27.13 3.13 -7.86
N GLN A 134 27.28 1.81 -7.80
CA GLN A 134 27.63 0.94 -8.93
C GLN A 134 26.59 -0.17 -9.05
N ALA A 135 26.17 -0.47 -10.27
CA ALA A 135 25.37 -1.66 -10.55
C ALA A 135 26.27 -2.90 -10.61
N VAL A 136 25.99 -3.90 -9.78
CA VAL A 136 26.84 -5.10 -9.64
C VAL A 136 26.26 -6.35 -10.29
N ALA A 137 24.95 -6.38 -10.54
CA ALA A 137 24.24 -7.48 -11.19
C ALA A 137 23.01 -6.96 -11.96
N PRO A 138 22.54 -7.66 -13.00
CA PRO A 138 21.27 -7.34 -13.64
C PRO A 138 20.11 -7.66 -12.70
N GLY A 139 19.01 -6.93 -12.83
CA GLY A 139 17.83 -7.11 -11.99
C GLY A 139 17.01 -5.84 -11.82
N HIS A 140 15.89 -5.95 -11.13
CA HIS A 140 15.08 -4.80 -10.74
C HIS A 140 15.60 -4.21 -9.43
N ALA A 141 15.72 -2.88 -9.37
CA ALA A 141 16.24 -2.16 -8.21
C ALA A 141 15.32 -0.99 -7.84
N GLN A 142 15.01 -0.89 -6.55
CA GLN A 142 14.33 0.24 -5.92
C GLN A 142 15.30 0.89 -4.92
N ILE A 143 15.74 2.10 -5.19
CA ILE A 143 16.50 2.91 -4.23
C ILE A 143 15.48 3.64 -3.36
N ARG A 144 15.38 3.30 -2.08
CA ARG A 144 14.44 3.96 -1.15
C ARG A 144 15.16 5.02 -0.35
N VAL A 145 14.52 6.17 -0.15
CA VAL A 145 14.94 7.17 0.83
C VAL A 145 13.78 7.52 1.72
N ASN A 146 13.98 7.41 3.03
CA ASN A 146 13.02 7.81 4.06
C ASN A 146 13.67 8.86 4.96
N ALA A 147 12.97 9.95 5.24
CA ALA A 147 13.34 10.96 6.21
C ALA A 147 12.22 11.10 7.24
N ALA A 148 12.56 11.18 8.53
CA ALA A 148 11.58 11.30 9.62
C ALA A 148 12.05 12.27 10.71
N THR A 149 11.13 12.80 11.50
CA THR A 149 11.45 13.61 12.70
C THR A 149 10.95 12.95 13.99
N VAL A 150 11.16 13.60 15.14
CA VAL A 150 10.64 13.13 16.44
C VAL A 150 9.13 13.38 16.58
N ALA A 151 8.60 14.39 15.89
CA ALA A 151 7.16 14.56 15.63
C ALA A 151 6.77 13.71 14.41
N PRO A 152 5.48 13.37 14.18
CA PRO A 152 5.04 12.39 13.17
C PRO A 152 5.08 12.92 11.73
N GLU A 153 6.18 13.57 11.36
CA GLU A 153 6.48 14.05 10.01
C GLU A 153 7.51 13.14 9.37
N ILE A 154 7.12 12.59 8.21
CA ILE A 154 7.87 11.64 7.42
C ILE A 154 7.79 12.06 5.97
N ALA A 155 8.85 11.79 5.24
CA ALA A 155 8.95 11.95 3.82
C ALA A 155 9.60 10.69 3.25
N SER A 156 9.05 10.16 2.17
CA SER A 156 9.68 9.09 1.39
C SER A 156 9.79 9.51 -0.08
N ASP A 157 10.78 8.94 -0.76
CA ASP A 157 10.88 8.95 -2.21
C ASP A 157 11.62 7.69 -2.68
N SER A 158 11.45 7.32 -3.95
CA SER A 158 12.11 6.14 -4.51
C SER A 158 12.45 6.29 -5.98
N VAL A 159 13.63 5.77 -6.37
CA VAL A 159 14.01 5.61 -7.78
C VAL A 159 13.99 4.15 -8.17
N TYR A 160 13.25 3.87 -9.23
CA TYR A 160 13.06 2.54 -9.80
C TYR A 160 13.92 2.36 -11.04
N LEU A 161 14.63 1.25 -11.13
CA LEU A 161 15.56 0.92 -12.20
C LEU A 161 15.40 -0.55 -12.60
N THR A 162 15.36 -0.82 -13.90
CA THR A 162 15.55 -2.17 -14.46
C THR A 162 16.97 -2.24 -15.05
N ILE A 163 17.88 -2.85 -14.31
CA ILE A 163 19.32 -2.93 -14.60
C ILE A 163 19.60 -4.11 -15.53
N GLY A 164 20.28 -3.84 -16.64
CA GLY A 164 20.74 -4.85 -17.59
C GLY A 164 22.24 -4.74 -17.88
N HIS A 165 22.79 -5.76 -18.54
CA HIS A 165 24.19 -5.77 -18.98
C HIS A 165 24.45 -4.69 -20.04
N ASP A 166 23.62 -4.62 -21.09
CA ASP A 166 23.85 -3.71 -22.23
C ASP A 166 23.13 -2.37 -22.09
N ARG A 167 22.07 -2.32 -21.26
CA ARG A 167 21.19 -1.16 -21.06
C ARG A 167 20.48 -1.26 -19.70
N THR A 168 20.34 -0.12 -19.03
CA THR A 168 19.45 0.08 -17.87
C THR A 168 18.31 1.01 -18.28
N VAL A 169 17.12 0.79 -17.73
CA VAL A 169 15.90 1.57 -17.99
C VAL A 169 15.35 2.09 -16.65
N ALA A 170 14.77 3.29 -16.64
CA ALA A 170 14.06 3.82 -15.47
C ALA A 170 12.67 3.19 -15.36
N GLY A 171 12.19 2.97 -14.14
CA GLY A 171 10.95 2.24 -13.86
C GLY A 171 11.07 0.73 -14.00
N PHE A 172 9.93 0.06 -13.91
CA PHE A 172 9.78 -1.38 -14.06
C PHE A 172 8.98 -1.72 -15.32
N ALA A 173 9.58 -2.53 -16.19
CA ALA A 173 8.86 -3.15 -17.28
C ALA A 173 8.06 -4.35 -16.75
N VAL A 174 6.80 -4.13 -16.37
CA VAL A 174 5.87 -5.20 -16.06
C VAL A 174 5.35 -5.80 -17.37
N ALA A 175 5.50 -7.11 -17.54
CA ALA A 175 4.91 -7.82 -18.68
C ALA A 175 3.38 -7.92 -18.51
N PRO A 176 2.57 -7.89 -19.58
CA PRO A 176 1.12 -8.05 -19.47
C PRO A 176 0.68 -9.35 -18.78
N ILE A 177 1.52 -10.39 -18.86
CA ILE A 177 1.39 -11.65 -18.13
C ILE A 177 2.80 -12.00 -17.64
N ASP A 178 2.98 -12.17 -16.33
CA ASP A 178 4.21 -12.69 -15.71
C ASP A 178 4.17 -14.23 -15.61
N SER A 179 5.29 -14.85 -15.26
CA SER A 179 5.37 -16.29 -14.99
C SER A 179 4.81 -16.66 -13.61
N ALA A 180 4.13 -17.81 -13.53
CA ALA A 180 3.73 -18.45 -12.28
C ALA A 180 4.72 -19.57 -11.92
N VAL A 181 5.70 -19.27 -11.06
CA VAL A 181 6.78 -20.20 -10.69
C VAL A 181 6.38 -21.10 -9.51
N PRO A 182 6.96 -22.30 -9.37
CA PRO A 182 6.77 -23.15 -8.19
C PRO A 182 7.08 -22.40 -6.89
N MET A 183 6.17 -22.47 -5.91
CA MET A 183 6.41 -21.90 -4.59
C MET A 183 7.45 -22.76 -3.84
N THR A 184 8.51 -22.12 -3.35
CA THR A 184 9.62 -22.77 -2.64
C THR A 184 9.66 -22.36 -1.17
N GLY A 185 10.16 -23.25 -0.30
CA GLY A 185 10.37 -22.95 1.13
C GLY A 185 9.35 -23.62 2.03
N ALA A 186 8.87 -22.91 3.06
CA ALA A 186 7.87 -23.43 3.99
C ALA A 186 6.49 -23.57 3.33
N ALA A 187 5.63 -24.41 3.89
CA ALA A 187 4.23 -24.49 3.44
C ALA A 187 3.53 -23.12 3.63
N PRO A 188 2.71 -22.67 2.67
CA PRO A 188 2.04 -21.38 2.78
C PRO A 188 0.98 -21.37 3.89
N THR A 189 0.76 -20.20 4.47
CA THR A 189 -0.20 -19.97 5.56
C THR A 189 -1.18 -18.87 5.20
N GLN A 190 -2.38 -18.83 5.80
CA GLN A 190 -3.25 -17.66 5.68
C GLN A 190 -2.58 -16.45 6.36
N ALA A 191 -2.66 -15.27 5.76
CA ALA A 191 -2.24 -14.03 6.41
C ALA A 191 -3.17 -13.65 7.57
N TYR A 192 -4.48 -13.90 7.40
CA TYR A 192 -5.56 -13.47 8.32
C TYR A 192 -6.38 -14.66 8.88
N PRO A 193 -5.77 -15.61 9.61
CA PRO A 193 -6.43 -16.86 10.04
C PRO A 193 -7.58 -16.68 11.04
N ARG A 194 -7.84 -15.46 11.53
CA ARG A 194 -8.99 -15.12 12.38
C ARG A 194 -10.29 -14.97 11.58
N MET A 195 -10.21 -14.67 10.27
CA MET A 195 -11.37 -14.45 9.41
C MET A 195 -11.61 -15.66 8.50
N PRO A 196 -12.75 -16.36 8.61
CA PRO A 196 -13.11 -17.41 7.67
C PRO A 196 -13.25 -16.85 6.25
N VAL A 197 -12.70 -17.55 5.25
CA VAL A 197 -12.77 -17.09 3.86
C VAL A 197 -14.20 -17.16 3.33
N LYS A 198 -14.77 -15.99 3.00
CA LYS A 198 -16.06 -15.80 2.33
C LYS A 198 -15.83 -16.01 0.82
N PRO A 199 -16.45 -16.99 0.15
CA PRO A 199 -16.22 -17.22 -1.28
C PRO A 199 -16.60 -16.00 -2.13
N ALA A 200 -15.72 -15.61 -3.06
CA ALA A 200 -15.91 -14.51 -4.01
C ALA A 200 -16.25 -15.00 -5.44
N GLY A 201 -16.57 -16.28 -5.58
CA GLY A 201 -16.86 -16.94 -6.86
C GLY A 201 -17.08 -18.44 -6.70
N SER A 202 -17.48 -19.10 -7.79
CA SER A 202 -17.70 -20.55 -7.88
C SER A 202 -16.51 -21.29 -8.50
N SER A 203 -16.32 -22.55 -8.13
CA SER A 203 -15.47 -23.49 -8.87
C SER A 203 -16.19 -24.08 -10.09
N ALA A 204 -15.42 -24.49 -11.10
CA ALA A 204 -15.94 -24.99 -12.37
C ALA A 204 -16.67 -26.35 -12.26
N GLY A 205 -17.52 -26.61 -13.26
CA GLY A 205 -18.44 -27.75 -13.31
C GLY A 205 -17.83 -29.12 -13.69
N PRO A 206 -18.68 -30.10 -14.05
CA PRO A 206 -18.24 -31.46 -14.38
C PRO A 206 -17.50 -31.51 -15.73
N GLY A 207 -16.43 -32.31 -15.78
CA GLY A 207 -15.64 -32.52 -16.99
C GLY A 207 -14.95 -33.89 -17.00
N ALA A 208 -14.41 -34.25 -18.16
CA ALA A 208 -13.74 -35.53 -18.41
C ALA A 208 -12.24 -35.48 -18.07
N ALA A 209 -11.61 -34.31 -18.21
CA ALA A 209 -10.27 -33.99 -17.73
C ALA A 209 -10.34 -32.89 -16.67
N CYS A 210 -9.28 -32.70 -15.89
CA CYS A 210 -9.22 -31.64 -14.88
C CYS A 210 -7.85 -30.94 -14.81
N ALA A 211 -7.82 -29.74 -14.24
CA ALA A 211 -6.64 -29.02 -13.81
C ALA A 211 -6.73 -28.76 -12.31
N SER A 212 -5.58 -28.78 -11.62
CA SER A 212 -5.51 -28.50 -10.18
C SER A 212 -4.16 -27.93 -9.78
N GLY A 213 -4.17 -27.09 -8.76
CA GLY A 213 -3.00 -26.42 -8.20
C GLY A 213 -3.41 -25.50 -7.06
N ALA A 214 -2.48 -24.67 -6.62
CA ALA A 214 -2.72 -23.62 -5.65
C ALA A 214 -1.90 -22.37 -5.98
N PHE A 215 -2.33 -21.20 -5.52
CA PHE A 215 -1.57 -19.96 -5.67
C PHE A 215 -1.34 -19.26 -4.33
N GLY A 216 -0.26 -18.50 -4.28
CA GLY A 216 0.12 -17.73 -3.11
C GLY A 216 1.23 -16.74 -3.43
N TYR A 217 1.80 -16.16 -2.40
CA TYR A 217 2.84 -15.13 -2.51
C TYR A 217 3.81 -15.25 -1.34
N VAL A 218 4.88 -14.45 -1.36
CA VAL A 218 5.75 -14.23 -0.20
C VAL A 218 5.41 -12.85 0.33
N ASP A 219 5.04 -12.74 1.62
CA ASP A 219 4.73 -11.43 2.21
C ASP A 219 5.99 -10.59 2.50
N THR A 220 5.81 -9.32 2.84
CA THR A 220 6.92 -8.42 3.24
C THR A 220 7.76 -8.91 4.43
N ASN A 221 7.30 -9.92 5.18
CA ASN A 221 8.03 -10.53 6.30
C ASN A 221 8.82 -11.79 5.89
N GLY A 222 8.76 -12.18 4.61
CA GLY A 222 9.41 -13.36 4.07
C GLY A 222 8.64 -14.66 4.32
N VAL A 223 7.34 -14.58 4.63
CA VAL A 223 6.48 -15.73 4.91
C VAL A 223 5.69 -16.11 3.67
N ASN A 224 5.68 -17.40 3.33
CA ASN A 224 4.82 -17.93 2.27
C ASN A 224 3.35 -17.83 2.69
N ARG A 225 2.53 -17.17 1.88
CA ARG A 225 1.11 -16.92 2.10
C ARG A 225 0.23 -17.56 1.03
N ILE A 226 -0.96 -17.94 1.46
CA ILE A 226 -2.06 -18.42 0.63
C ILE A 226 -2.73 -17.21 -0.04
N ALA A 227 -3.05 -17.29 -1.34
CA ALA A 227 -3.90 -16.31 -2.01
C ALA A 227 -5.29 -16.92 -2.24
N SER A 228 -6.24 -16.60 -1.37
CA SER A 228 -7.63 -17.07 -1.48
C SER A 228 -8.46 -16.14 -2.39
N ASN A 229 -9.55 -16.64 -2.98
CA ASN A 229 -10.45 -15.88 -3.86
C ASN A 229 -9.79 -15.25 -5.11
N LEU A 230 -8.57 -15.67 -5.46
CA LEU A 230 -7.82 -15.18 -6.62
C LEU A 230 -8.44 -15.72 -7.90
N GLY A 231 -8.54 -14.91 -8.95
CA GLY A 231 -9.05 -15.35 -10.25
C GLY A 231 -8.19 -16.45 -10.84
N VAL A 232 -8.83 -17.50 -11.37
CA VAL A 232 -8.17 -18.63 -12.04
C VAL A 232 -8.88 -18.94 -13.35
N GLN A 233 -8.11 -19.08 -14.42
CA GLN A 233 -8.56 -19.55 -15.73
C GLN A 233 -7.65 -20.71 -16.18
N VAL A 234 -8.25 -21.71 -16.80
CA VAL A 234 -7.60 -22.90 -17.36
C VAL A 234 -7.83 -22.85 -18.86
N TRP A 235 -6.76 -23.01 -19.62
CA TRP A 235 -6.72 -22.79 -21.06
C TRP A 235 -6.07 -23.96 -21.79
N ASP A 236 -6.45 -24.17 -23.06
CA ASP A 236 -5.73 -25.00 -24.03
C ASP A 236 -4.71 -24.14 -24.79
N ALA A 237 -3.58 -24.71 -25.20
CA ALA A 237 -2.49 -24.01 -25.87
C ALA A 237 -2.33 -24.46 -27.33
N ASP A 238 -3.12 -23.88 -28.22
CA ASP A 238 -3.15 -24.28 -29.63
C ASP A 238 -1.88 -23.88 -30.39
N ALA A 239 -1.27 -24.85 -31.09
CA ALA A 239 -0.13 -24.60 -31.98
C ALA A 239 -0.52 -23.75 -33.20
N THR A 240 -1.78 -23.83 -33.64
CA THR A 240 -2.35 -23.02 -34.72
C THR A 240 -3.79 -22.60 -34.42
N GLY A 241 -3.94 -21.46 -33.75
CA GLY A 241 -5.23 -20.93 -33.36
C GLY A 241 -5.05 -19.71 -32.47
N GLY A 242 -5.95 -19.55 -31.50
CA GLY A 242 -5.70 -18.76 -30.31
C GLY A 242 -6.27 -19.52 -29.11
N ASP A 243 -5.48 -19.63 -28.06
CA ASP A 243 -5.68 -20.43 -26.85
C ASP A 243 -7.15 -20.46 -26.38
N ASP A 244 -7.76 -21.66 -26.25
CA ASP A 244 -9.18 -21.85 -25.90
C ASP A 244 -9.43 -21.86 -24.38
N LEU A 245 -10.46 -21.15 -23.88
CA LEU A 245 -10.79 -21.11 -22.45
C LEU A 245 -11.61 -22.33 -22.01
N LEU A 246 -11.02 -23.18 -21.18
CA LEU A 246 -11.59 -24.46 -20.76
C LEU A 246 -12.43 -24.38 -19.49
N ALA A 247 -11.97 -23.59 -18.51
CA ALA A 247 -12.66 -23.38 -17.24
C ALA A 247 -12.20 -22.09 -16.56
N SER A 248 -13.06 -21.52 -15.72
CA SER A 248 -12.70 -20.39 -14.86
C SER A 248 -13.38 -20.48 -13.49
N GLY A 249 -12.83 -19.76 -12.52
CA GLY A 249 -13.33 -19.69 -11.16
C GLY A 249 -12.37 -18.90 -10.26
N VAL A 250 -12.39 -19.21 -8.96
CA VAL A 250 -11.44 -18.64 -7.99
C VAL A 250 -10.73 -19.71 -7.17
N THR A 251 -9.61 -19.36 -6.53
CA THR A 251 -8.99 -20.18 -5.49
C THR A 251 -9.84 -20.25 -4.22
N ASP A 252 -9.82 -21.40 -3.53
CA ASP A 252 -10.55 -21.63 -2.29
C ASP A 252 -9.83 -21.07 -1.04
N ALA A 253 -10.35 -21.37 0.14
CA ALA A 253 -9.80 -20.93 1.43
C ALA A 253 -8.36 -21.41 1.73
N SER A 254 -7.88 -22.44 1.01
CA SER A 254 -6.51 -22.95 1.05
C SER A 254 -5.62 -22.41 -0.08
N GLY A 255 -6.17 -21.52 -0.93
CA GLY A 255 -5.53 -21.05 -2.16
C GLY A 255 -5.54 -22.07 -3.28
N SER A 256 -6.26 -23.18 -3.12
CA SER A 256 -6.29 -24.29 -4.08
C SER A 256 -7.41 -24.13 -5.09
N PHE A 257 -7.29 -24.79 -6.24
CA PHE A 257 -8.39 -25.00 -7.18
C PHE A 257 -8.35 -26.42 -7.74
N ARG A 258 -9.53 -26.90 -8.17
CA ARG A 258 -9.68 -28.07 -9.04
C ARG A 258 -10.85 -27.83 -9.97
N PHE A 259 -10.58 -27.64 -11.25
CA PHE A 259 -11.59 -27.39 -12.29
C PHE A 259 -11.54 -28.51 -13.32
N CYS A 260 -12.69 -28.91 -13.86
CA CYS A 260 -12.79 -29.97 -14.84
C CYS A 260 -13.47 -29.48 -16.12
N PHE A 261 -13.03 -30.00 -17.27
CA PHE A 261 -13.36 -29.53 -18.61
C PHE A 261 -13.50 -30.69 -19.61
N SER A 262 -13.87 -30.37 -20.86
CA SER A 262 -13.92 -31.32 -21.96
C SER A 262 -12.51 -31.80 -22.30
N ALA A 263 -12.29 -33.11 -22.43
CA ALA A 263 -11.00 -33.64 -22.90
C ALA A 263 -10.91 -33.75 -24.44
N THR A 264 -11.80 -33.05 -25.15
CA THR A 264 -11.91 -33.10 -26.61
C THR A 264 -11.28 -31.84 -27.19
N ASP A 265 -10.05 -32.00 -27.66
CA ASP A 265 -9.28 -31.04 -28.44
C ASP A 265 -9.61 -31.19 -29.94
N THR A 266 -9.54 -30.09 -30.70
CA THR A 266 -9.75 -30.04 -32.16
C THR A 266 -8.57 -30.54 -33.00
N ASP A 267 -7.33 -30.40 -32.52
CA ASP A 267 -6.13 -30.80 -33.25
C ASP A 267 -5.79 -32.29 -33.01
N GLY A 268 -6.09 -32.81 -31.82
CA GLY A 268 -6.15 -34.22 -31.47
C GLY A 268 -4.93 -34.75 -30.71
N GLY A 269 -5.10 -34.91 -29.40
CA GLY A 269 -4.14 -35.58 -28.51
C GLY A 269 -4.59 -35.60 -27.04
N GLY A 270 -5.50 -34.69 -26.71
CA GLY A 270 -5.82 -34.26 -25.35
C GLY A 270 -5.48 -32.77 -25.27
N GLN A 271 -5.91 -32.10 -24.21
CA GLN A 271 -5.74 -30.64 -24.14
C GLN A 271 -4.32 -30.31 -23.66
N ASP A 272 -3.67 -29.32 -24.27
CA ASP A 272 -2.35 -28.82 -23.90
C ASP A 272 -2.51 -27.70 -22.84
N VAL A 273 -2.68 -28.12 -21.59
CA VAL A 273 -3.28 -27.27 -20.54
C VAL A 273 -2.29 -26.34 -19.87
N TYR A 274 -2.61 -25.05 -19.79
CA TYR A 274 -1.95 -24.10 -18.87
C TYR A 274 -2.98 -23.36 -17.99
N VAL A 275 -2.48 -22.66 -16.97
CA VAL A 275 -3.30 -21.89 -16.02
C VAL A 275 -2.83 -20.46 -15.94
N THR A 276 -3.78 -19.52 -15.94
CA THR A 276 -3.54 -18.11 -15.61
C THR A 276 -4.24 -17.75 -14.30
N TYR A 277 -3.46 -17.18 -13.38
CA TYR A 277 -3.95 -16.59 -12.15
C TYR A 277 -4.04 -15.07 -12.31
N GLY A 278 -5.03 -14.43 -11.71
CA GLY A 278 -5.28 -13.00 -11.89
C GLY A 278 -5.70 -12.30 -10.60
N THR A 279 -5.18 -11.09 -10.35
CA THR A 279 -5.53 -10.25 -9.18
C THR A 279 -6.92 -9.59 -9.31
N SER A 280 -7.91 -10.35 -9.78
CA SER A 280 -9.28 -9.92 -10.06
C SER A 280 -10.26 -11.05 -9.75
N ASN A 281 -11.42 -10.71 -9.18
CA ASN A 281 -12.58 -11.60 -9.11
C ASN A 281 -13.88 -10.81 -9.37
N ALA A 282 -15.04 -11.31 -8.95
CA ALA A 282 -16.31 -10.60 -9.13
C ALA A 282 -16.41 -9.31 -8.28
N HIS A 283 -15.72 -9.26 -7.13
CA HIS A 283 -15.92 -8.25 -6.09
C HIS A 283 -14.75 -7.27 -5.93
N TRP A 284 -13.51 -7.63 -6.27
CA TRP A 284 -12.39 -6.68 -6.30
C TRP A 284 -11.34 -6.95 -7.37
N ILE A 285 -10.46 -5.96 -7.60
CA ILE A 285 -9.30 -6.04 -8.49
C ILE A 285 -8.14 -5.17 -7.96
N ILE A 286 -6.92 -5.71 -8.03
CA ILE A 286 -5.69 -4.92 -8.01
C ILE A 286 -5.24 -4.77 -9.48
N ARG A 287 -5.09 -3.52 -9.95
CA ARG A 287 -4.76 -3.20 -11.35
C ARG A 287 -3.59 -2.23 -11.49
N ASP A 288 -2.89 -2.35 -12.61
CA ASP A 288 -1.84 -1.41 -13.00
C ASP A 288 -2.41 -0.03 -13.41
N PRO A 289 -1.83 1.11 -12.98
CA PRO A 289 -2.34 2.45 -13.27
C PRO A 289 -2.34 2.84 -14.75
N GLY A 290 -1.39 2.35 -15.54
CA GLY A 290 -1.24 2.76 -16.95
C GLY A 290 -2.17 1.99 -17.89
N THR A 291 -2.18 0.67 -17.77
CA THR A 291 -2.96 -0.26 -18.59
C THR A 291 -4.38 -0.47 -18.06
N ARG A 292 -4.58 -0.31 -16.74
CA ARG A 292 -5.80 -0.69 -15.99
C ARG A 292 -6.14 -2.18 -16.04
N ALA A 293 -5.18 -3.02 -16.46
CA ALA A 293 -5.29 -4.48 -16.42
C ALA A 293 -4.97 -5.01 -15.01
N GLU A 294 -5.50 -6.19 -14.69
CA GLU A 294 -5.07 -6.96 -13.52
C GLU A 294 -3.63 -7.50 -13.70
N PHE A 295 -2.97 -7.86 -12.61
CA PHE A 295 -1.73 -8.62 -12.67
C PHE A 295 -2.03 -10.09 -12.93
N SER A 296 -1.55 -10.60 -14.06
CA SER A 296 -1.76 -11.98 -14.51
C SER A 296 -0.47 -12.82 -14.43
N PHE A 297 -0.59 -14.09 -14.06
CA PHE A 297 0.53 -15.03 -13.92
C PHE A 297 0.23 -16.36 -14.65
N ARG A 298 1.04 -16.74 -15.66
CA ARG A 298 0.87 -17.97 -16.48
C ARG A 298 1.83 -19.08 -16.06
N THR A 299 1.33 -20.30 -15.89
CA THR A 299 2.16 -21.52 -15.70
C THR A 299 2.82 -21.97 -17.00
N GLU A 300 3.73 -22.93 -16.91
CA GLU A 300 4.02 -23.82 -18.03
C GLU A 300 2.77 -24.56 -18.52
N THR A 301 2.84 -25.06 -19.76
CA THR A 301 1.86 -25.97 -20.34
C THR A 301 2.14 -27.42 -19.92
N ILE A 302 1.08 -28.22 -19.73
CA ILE A 302 1.14 -29.67 -19.55
C ILE A 302 0.39 -30.29 -20.72
N ASP A 303 1.15 -30.92 -21.63
CA ASP A 303 0.64 -31.40 -22.91
C ASP A 303 -0.29 -32.63 -22.77
N ASN A 304 -1.25 -32.75 -23.69
CA ASN A 304 -2.02 -33.96 -24.00
C ASN A 304 -2.85 -34.53 -22.81
N VAL A 305 -3.55 -33.65 -22.09
CA VAL A 305 -4.40 -33.99 -20.94
C VAL A 305 -5.73 -34.59 -21.42
N GLY A 306 -5.73 -35.91 -21.64
CA GLY A 306 -6.89 -36.68 -22.07
C GLY A 306 -7.91 -37.04 -20.98
N THR A 307 -8.96 -37.76 -21.38
CA THR A 307 -10.06 -38.22 -20.49
C THR A 307 -9.54 -39.03 -19.30
N GLY A 308 -10.00 -38.68 -18.10
CA GLY A 308 -9.53 -39.23 -16.82
C GLY A 308 -8.24 -38.60 -16.29
N GLY A 309 -7.58 -37.75 -17.08
CA GLY A 309 -6.36 -37.05 -16.71
C GLY A 309 -6.57 -35.93 -15.69
N THR A 310 -5.46 -35.49 -15.08
CA THR A 310 -5.43 -34.26 -14.29
C THR A 310 -4.10 -33.55 -14.50
N ALA A 311 -4.14 -32.32 -15.02
CA ALA A 311 -3.01 -31.39 -15.04
C ALA A 311 -2.74 -30.91 -13.60
N GLY A 312 -1.58 -31.26 -13.04
CA GLY A 312 -1.21 -30.97 -11.66
C GLY A 312 -0.10 -29.92 -11.58
N PHE A 313 -0.46 -28.67 -11.31
CA PHE A 313 0.49 -27.55 -11.27
C PHE A 313 1.16 -27.37 -9.91
N GLY A 314 0.59 -27.93 -8.83
CA GLY A 314 1.10 -27.74 -7.46
C GLY A 314 0.92 -26.29 -6.97
N ALA A 315 1.68 -25.90 -5.94
CA ALA A 315 1.65 -24.54 -5.40
C ALA A 315 2.52 -23.57 -6.22
N ARG A 316 1.95 -22.42 -6.58
CA ARG A 316 2.57 -21.39 -7.44
C ARG A 316 2.59 -20.02 -6.79
N MET A 317 3.46 -19.17 -7.29
CA MET A 317 3.60 -17.77 -6.89
C MET A 317 4.12 -16.91 -8.05
N PRO A 318 4.06 -15.56 -7.96
CA PRO A 318 4.70 -14.67 -8.94
C PRO A 318 6.18 -15.00 -9.19
N GLY A 319 6.59 -15.04 -10.46
CA GLY A 319 7.98 -15.18 -10.85
C GLY A 319 8.77 -13.92 -10.52
N ASN A 320 8.22 -12.76 -10.89
CA ASN A 320 8.75 -11.47 -10.50
C ASN A 320 8.42 -11.16 -9.03
N SER A 321 9.45 -11.08 -8.18
CA SER A 321 9.29 -10.75 -6.76
C SER A 321 8.60 -9.40 -6.50
N LEU A 322 8.69 -8.44 -7.43
CA LEU A 322 8.04 -7.14 -7.27
C LEU A 322 6.52 -7.25 -7.26
N LEU A 323 5.95 -8.21 -8.00
CA LEU A 323 4.50 -8.39 -8.11
C LEU A 323 3.90 -9.12 -6.90
N MET A 324 4.73 -9.65 -5.99
CA MET A 324 4.29 -10.22 -4.71
C MET A 324 3.47 -9.23 -3.90
N ARG A 325 3.84 -7.94 -3.91
CA ARG A 325 3.12 -6.88 -3.20
C ARG A 325 1.73 -6.61 -3.78
N GLY A 326 1.53 -6.79 -5.10
CA GLY A 326 0.20 -6.72 -5.72
C GLY A 326 -0.70 -7.87 -5.28
N VAL A 327 -0.17 -9.08 -5.13
CA VAL A 327 -0.92 -10.22 -4.57
C VAL A 327 -1.15 -10.06 -3.06
N GLN A 328 -0.21 -9.44 -2.33
CA GLN A 328 -0.40 -9.10 -0.92
C GLN A 328 -1.55 -8.08 -0.73
N ALA A 329 -1.63 -7.05 -1.57
CA ALA A 329 -2.77 -6.11 -1.59
C ALA A 329 -4.10 -6.83 -1.91
N PHE A 330 -4.08 -7.80 -2.82
CA PHE A 330 -5.27 -8.60 -3.14
C PHE A 330 -5.76 -9.42 -1.93
N ASP A 331 -4.87 -10.03 -1.15
CA ASP A 331 -5.22 -10.81 0.05
C ASP A 331 -5.61 -9.91 1.24
N GLN A 332 -5.03 -8.70 1.34
CA GLN A 332 -5.46 -7.64 2.27
C GLN A 332 -6.91 -7.22 2.02
N VAL A 333 -7.28 -6.90 0.77
CA VAL A 333 -8.69 -6.64 0.40
C VAL A 333 -9.57 -7.88 0.58
N GLY A 334 -9.01 -9.08 0.40
CA GLY A 334 -9.66 -10.35 0.76
C GLY A 334 -10.01 -10.47 2.25
N ALA A 335 -9.19 -9.91 3.16
CA ALA A 335 -9.50 -9.85 4.59
C ALA A 335 -10.69 -8.92 4.87
N ALA A 336 -10.73 -7.75 4.23
CA ALA A 336 -11.88 -6.85 4.24
C ALA A 336 -13.16 -7.56 3.75
N TRP A 337 -13.08 -8.28 2.63
CA TRP A 337 -14.21 -9.06 2.10
C TRP A 337 -14.74 -10.09 3.10
N ASN A 338 -13.84 -10.82 3.76
CA ASN A 338 -14.18 -11.82 4.77
C ASN A 338 -14.78 -11.19 6.04
N TRP A 339 -14.43 -9.93 6.34
CA TRP A 339 -14.99 -9.21 7.47
C TRP A 339 -16.38 -8.61 7.19
N THR A 340 -16.55 -7.96 6.03
CA THR A 340 -17.74 -7.20 5.65
C THR A 340 -19.00 -8.08 5.61
N PRO A 341 -20.06 -7.73 6.37
CA PRO A 341 -21.34 -8.43 6.33
C PRO A 341 -22.03 -8.39 4.96
N GLY A 342 -22.71 -9.48 4.60
CA GLY A 342 -23.48 -9.57 3.35
C GLY A 342 -22.69 -10.15 2.16
N ASN A 343 -23.32 -10.09 0.98
CA ASN A 343 -22.84 -10.68 -0.27
C ASN A 343 -22.28 -9.65 -1.27
N CYS A 344 -22.22 -8.38 -0.88
CA CYS A 344 -21.62 -7.25 -1.60
C CYS A 344 -20.81 -6.42 -0.58
N TRP A 345 -20.32 -5.23 -0.97
CA TRP A 345 -19.58 -4.33 -0.07
C TRP A 345 -20.53 -3.51 0.82
N ASP A 346 -21.56 -2.88 0.25
CA ASP A 346 -22.81 -2.61 0.96
C ASP A 346 -23.69 -3.88 1.01
N ALA A 347 -24.22 -4.24 2.18
CA ALA A 347 -25.18 -5.34 2.32
C ALA A 347 -26.58 -5.03 1.71
N ARG A 348 -26.83 -3.79 1.27
CA ARG A 348 -28.05 -3.31 0.63
C ARG A 348 -28.03 -3.44 -0.88
N ASP A 349 -26.85 -3.63 -1.47
CA ASP A 349 -26.68 -3.80 -2.90
C ASP A 349 -27.46 -5.00 -3.45
N THR A 350 -28.10 -4.78 -4.59
CA THR A 350 -28.65 -5.87 -5.42
C THR A 350 -27.73 -6.26 -6.59
N VAL A 351 -26.74 -5.41 -6.88
CA VAL A 351 -25.67 -5.63 -7.86
C VAL A 351 -24.41 -5.07 -7.23
N CYS A 352 -23.51 -5.95 -6.78
CA CYS A 352 -22.33 -5.51 -6.03
C CYS A 352 -21.45 -4.57 -6.85
N ARG A 353 -21.07 -3.42 -6.28
CA ARG A 353 -19.93 -2.64 -6.78
C ARG A 353 -18.66 -3.50 -6.74
N LYS A 354 -17.73 -3.24 -7.66
CA LYS A 354 -16.40 -3.87 -7.66
C LYS A 354 -15.40 -2.92 -7.02
N GLY A 355 -14.78 -3.32 -5.93
CA GLY A 355 -13.72 -2.57 -5.27
C GLY A 355 -12.45 -2.54 -6.13
N ILE A 356 -11.85 -1.36 -6.29
CA ILE A 356 -10.72 -1.17 -7.18
C ILE A 356 -9.54 -0.61 -6.40
N VAL A 357 -8.40 -1.29 -6.49
CA VAL A 357 -7.10 -0.77 -6.06
C VAL A 357 -6.21 -0.62 -7.28
N THR A 358 -5.70 0.58 -7.48
CA THR A 358 -4.77 0.92 -8.56
C THR A 358 -3.36 1.05 -7.98
N TRP A 359 -2.46 0.15 -8.37
CA TRP A 359 -1.11 0.04 -7.83
C TRP A 359 -0.14 -0.52 -8.88
N ALA A 360 1.13 -0.11 -8.79
CA ALA A 360 2.25 -0.71 -9.53
C ALA A 360 3.51 -0.71 -8.66
N PRO A 361 4.48 -1.62 -8.91
CA PRO A 361 5.72 -1.68 -8.16
C PRO A 361 6.61 -0.43 -8.31
N ASP A 362 6.34 0.44 -9.30
CA ASP A 362 6.93 1.77 -9.50
C ASP A 362 5.88 2.89 -9.59
N SER A 363 4.69 2.68 -9.02
CA SER A 363 3.67 3.73 -8.83
C SER A 363 4.28 5.03 -8.28
N THR A 364 3.89 6.15 -8.87
CA THR A 364 4.22 7.48 -8.36
C THR A 364 2.96 8.25 -7.94
N ASP A 365 1.78 7.64 -8.02
CA ASP A 365 0.58 8.24 -7.41
C ASP A 365 0.63 7.96 -5.90
N GLY A 366 0.24 8.94 -5.09
CA GLY A 366 0.27 8.77 -3.64
C GLY A 366 -0.78 7.79 -3.12
N THR A 367 -0.75 7.57 -1.82
CA THR A 367 -1.81 6.89 -1.06
C THR A 367 -2.99 7.84 -0.90
N TRP A 368 -4.14 7.51 -1.51
CA TRP A 368 -5.44 8.22 -1.41
C TRP A 368 -6.58 7.41 -2.08
N TYR A 369 -7.84 7.82 -1.84
CA TYR A 369 -9.02 7.30 -2.55
C TYR A 369 -9.67 8.32 -3.52
N ASP A 370 -9.90 7.93 -4.78
CA ASP A 370 -10.51 8.78 -5.80
C ASP A 370 -12.02 8.50 -5.99
N LEU A 371 -12.83 9.34 -5.34
CA LEU A 371 -14.30 9.42 -5.47
C LEU A 371 -14.80 9.56 -6.92
N GLY A 372 -14.00 10.14 -7.83
CA GLY A 372 -14.36 10.32 -9.23
C GLY A 372 -14.03 9.11 -10.13
N LYS A 373 -13.36 8.08 -9.59
CA LYS A 373 -12.91 6.89 -10.32
C LYS A 373 -13.13 5.57 -9.59
N ASP A 374 -13.84 5.59 -8.46
CA ASP A 374 -14.17 4.43 -7.64
C ASP A 374 -12.94 3.62 -7.17
N SER A 375 -11.79 4.29 -7.01
CA SER A 375 -10.48 3.63 -6.97
C SER A 375 -9.59 4.14 -5.85
N VAL A 376 -9.11 3.21 -5.04
CA VAL A 376 -7.92 3.40 -4.21
C VAL A 376 -6.70 3.57 -5.13
N TYR A 377 -5.78 4.45 -4.75
CA TYR A 377 -4.45 4.60 -5.31
C TYR A 377 -3.41 4.36 -4.22
N LEU A 378 -2.34 3.63 -4.56
CA LEU A 378 -1.31 3.23 -3.61
C LEU A 378 0.09 3.55 -4.14
N LEU A 379 0.96 3.96 -3.21
CA LEU A 379 2.40 3.99 -3.41
C LEU A 379 2.97 2.57 -3.51
N PRO A 380 4.18 2.41 -4.07
CA PRO A 380 4.77 1.10 -4.34
C PRO A 380 4.94 0.22 -3.11
N ASP A 381 5.28 0.83 -1.98
CA ASP A 381 5.56 0.13 -0.72
C ASP A 381 4.33 -0.01 0.17
N ASP A 382 3.21 0.66 -0.13
CA ASP A 382 2.01 0.64 0.72
C ASP A 382 1.46 -0.76 1.03
N PRO A 383 1.45 -1.74 0.09
CA PRO A 383 1.04 -3.11 0.42
C PRO A 383 1.88 -3.81 1.50
N ARG A 384 3.03 -3.25 1.92
CA ARG A 384 3.77 -3.71 3.10
C ARG A 384 3.00 -3.45 4.41
N SER A 385 2.08 -2.51 4.41
CA SER A 385 1.12 -2.21 5.46
C SER A 385 -0.27 -2.74 5.06
N ALA A 386 -0.90 -3.52 5.92
CA ALA A 386 -2.31 -3.88 5.72
C ALA A 386 -3.22 -2.72 6.12
N GLU A 387 -2.78 -1.98 7.13
CA GLU A 387 -3.41 -0.84 7.76
C GLU A 387 -3.64 0.30 6.73
N LEU A 388 -2.64 0.64 5.91
CA LEU A 388 -2.79 1.62 4.81
C LEU A 388 -3.74 1.12 3.72
N VAL A 389 -3.56 -0.11 3.23
CA VAL A 389 -4.41 -0.66 2.16
C VAL A 389 -5.89 -0.74 2.60
N LEU A 390 -6.14 -1.09 3.86
CA LEU A 390 -7.49 -1.20 4.41
C LEU A 390 -8.10 0.15 4.82
N HIS A 391 -7.29 1.13 5.22
CA HIS A 391 -7.73 2.51 5.44
C HIS A 391 -8.27 3.12 4.14
N GLU A 392 -7.47 3.11 3.07
CA GLU A 392 -7.91 3.62 1.76
C GLU A 392 -9.12 2.84 1.22
N PHE A 393 -9.15 1.51 1.44
CA PHE A 393 -10.32 0.71 1.08
C PHE A 393 -11.54 1.03 1.97
N GLY A 394 -11.35 1.48 3.20
CA GLY A 394 -12.39 2.00 4.09
C GLY A 394 -13.07 3.26 3.54
N HIS A 395 -12.34 4.12 2.82
CA HIS A 395 -12.95 5.20 2.03
C HIS A 395 -13.83 4.66 0.91
N ALA A 396 -13.37 3.62 0.19
CA ALA A 396 -14.18 2.97 -0.84
C ALA A 396 -15.47 2.33 -0.28
N ILE A 397 -15.41 1.77 0.93
CA ILE A 397 -16.59 1.28 1.66
C ILE A 397 -17.55 2.42 2.06
N MET A 398 -17.02 3.57 2.49
CA MET A 398 -17.85 4.74 2.78
C MET A 398 -18.54 5.27 1.52
N ASP A 399 -17.84 5.38 0.40
CA ASP A 399 -18.43 5.86 -0.84
C ASP A 399 -19.50 4.91 -1.42
N ASP A 400 -19.29 3.59 -1.30
CA ASP A 400 -20.28 2.57 -1.69
C ASP A 400 -21.56 2.70 -0.85
N VAL A 401 -21.44 2.62 0.48
CA VAL A 401 -22.59 2.69 1.41
C VAL A 401 -23.28 4.07 1.38
N TYR A 402 -22.55 5.13 1.03
CA TYR A 402 -23.12 6.47 0.88
C TYR A 402 -23.59 6.78 -0.55
N GLU A 403 -23.54 5.79 -1.44
CA GLU A 403 -23.98 5.81 -2.84
C GLU A 403 -23.41 7.00 -3.62
N ASP A 404 -22.10 6.88 -3.90
CA ASP A 404 -21.26 7.85 -4.61
C ASP A 404 -21.26 9.24 -3.94
N ALA A 405 -21.25 9.26 -2.61
CA ALA A 405 -21.26 10.48 -1.82
C ALA A 405 -20.33 10.41 -0.60
N PHE A 406 -19.69 11.55 -0.31
CA PHE A 406 -18.74 11.66 0.79
C PHE A 406 -19.09 12.82 1.73
N PRO A 407 -18.80 12.72 3.05
CA PRO A 407 -18.84 13.86 3.95
C PRO A 407 -18.04 15.05 3.41
N SER A 408 -18.53 16.26 3.64
CA SER A 408 -17.77 17.46 3.29
C SER A 408 -16.58 17.61 4.24
N SER A 409 -15.38 17.32 3.73
CA SER A 409 -14.12 17.27 4.49
C SER A 409 -13.18 18.43 4.10
N PRO A 410 -13.54 19.70 4.34
CA PRO A 410 -12.66 20.83 4.03
C PRO A 410 -11.40 20.76 4.89
N LYS A 411 -10.24 21.05 4.28
CA LYS A 411 -8.91 20.96 4.90
C LYS A 411 -8.58 19.55 5.44
N CYS A 412 -9.00 18.51 4.72
CA CYS A 412 -8.68 17.14 5.11
C CYS A 412 -7.37 16.61 4.53
N SER A 413 -6.93 17.10 3.36
CA SER A 413 -5.60 16.76 2.83
C SER A 413 -4.56 17.84 3.21
N PRO A 414 -3.47 17.49 3.90
CA PRO A 414 -3.26 16.24 4.63
C PRO A 414 -4.01 16.23 5.97
N HIS A 415 -4.27 15.04 6.48
CA HIS A 415 -4.75 14.81 7.83
C HIS A 415 -3.63 14.19 8.66
N TYR A 416 -3.84 14.19 9.98
CA TYR A 416 -3.01 13.48 10.91
C TYR A 416 -3.92 12.92 11.99
N ILE A 417 -3.88 11.60 12.20
CA ILE A 417 -4.64 10.89 13.25
C ILE A 417 -4.74 11.69 14.57
N PRO A 418 -3.65 12.24 15.15
CA PRO A 418 -3.72 12.94 16.44
C PRO A 418 -4.12 14.44 16.38
N ARG A 419 -4.40 15.04 15.21
CA ARG A 419 -4.59 16.50 15.06
C ARG A 419 -5.99 16.94 14.65
N THR A 420 -6.32 18.18 15.00
CA THR A 420 -7.57 18.84 14.65
C THR A 420 -7.67 19.11 13.15
N SER A 421 -8.67 18.53 12.49
CA SER A 421 -9.09 18.81 11.12
C SER A 421 -10.50 19.42 11.10
N SER A 422 -11.34 19.05 10.12
CA SER A 422 -12.78 19.37 10.11
C SER A 422 -13.60 18.18 10.63
N ARG A 423 -14.88 18.41 11.03
CA ARG A 423 -15.74 17.33 11.54
C ARG A 423 -16.12 16.27 10.49
N GLY A 424 -16.16 16.66 9.21
CA GLY A 424 -16.33 15.72 8.11
C GLY A 424 -15.10 14.85 7.99
N CYS A 425 -13.92 15.48 7.89
CA CYS A 425 -12.63 14.81 7.83
C CYS A 425 -12.46 13.82 9.00
N ALA A 426 -12.53 14.28 10.25
CA ALA A 426 -12.39 13.41 11.42
C ALA A 426 -13.40 12.25 11.48
N TRP A 427 -14.56 12.36 10.84
CA TRP A 427 -15.51 11.25 10.69
C TRP A 427 -15.12 10.31 9.55
N THR A 428 -14.80 10.84 8.38
CA THR A 428 -14.32 10.09 7.21
C THR A 428 -13.06 9.28 7.53
N GLU A 429 -11.99 9.95 7.98
CA GLU A 429 -10.71 9.32 8.32
C GLU A 429 -10.87 8.38 9.53
N GLY A 430 -11.65 8.82 10.53
CA GLY A 430 -11.89 8.03 11.73
C GLY A 430 -12.62 6.72 11.44
N PHE A 431 -13.55 6.72 10.47
CA PHE A 431 -14.21 5.51 9.98
C PHE A 431 -13.28 4.66 9.11
N ALA A 432 -12.50 5.27 8.20
CA ALA A 432 -11.56 4.55 7.35
C ALA A 432 -10.54 3.76 8.16
N THR A 433 -9.96 4.40 9.18
CA THR A 433 -9.07 3.73 10.14
C THR A 433 -9.83 2.73 11.02
N LEU A 434 -11.08 3.01 11.46
CA LEU A 434 -11.86 2.02 12.21
C LEU A 434 -12.09 0.74 11.38
N TYR A 435 -12.33 0.88 10.08
CA TYR A 435 -12.53 -0.24 9.17
C TYR A 435 -11.30 -1.16 9.14
N GLU A 436 -10.08 -0.63 9.10
CA GLU A 436 -8.89 -1.48 9.25
C GLU A 436 -8.82 -2.17 10.62
N VAL A 437 -9.07 -1.44 11.73
CA VAL A 437 -8.97 -2.01 13.08
C VAL A 437 -9.97 -3.17 13.26
N MET A 438 -11.18 -3.04 12.72
CA MET A 438 -12.20 -4.08 12.75
C MET A 438 -11.83 -5.31 11.90
N VAL A 439 -11.15 -5.12 10.76
CA VAL A 439 -10.69 -6.20 9.87
C VAL A 439 -9.47 -6.94 10.44
N LEU A 440 -8.50 -6.20 10.98
CA LEU A 440 -7.25 -6.77 11.50
C LEU A 440 -7.38 -7.26 12.96
N GLY A 441 -8.27 -6.66 13.73
CA GLY A 441 -8.45 -6.93 15.16
C GLY A 441 -7.22 -6.54 15.98
N ALA A 442 -6.68 -5.34 15.72
CA ALA A 442 -5.54 -4.76 16.41
C ALA A 442 -5.59 -3.21 16.36
N PRO A 443 -5.58 -2.49 17.48
CA PRO A 443 -5.67 -1.02 17.55
C PRO A 443 -4.31 -0.34 17.29
N ILE A 444 -3.59 -0.79 16.26
CA ILE A 444 -2.24 -0.33 15.94
C ILE A 444 -2.15 0.00 14.45
N PHE A 445 -2.18 1.29 14.13
CA PHE A 445 -1.93 1.75 12.77
C PHE A 445 -0.44 1.60 12.43
N ARG A 446 -0.10 1.05 11.26
CA ARG A 446 1.29 0.85 10.81
C ARG A 446 1.51 1.43 9.42
N TRP A 447 2.58 2.18 9.24
CA TRP A 447 3.00 2.66 7.91
C TRP A 447 3.92 1.67 7.21
N ALA A 448 4.05 1.78 5.89
CA ALA A 448 4.88 0.92 5.04
C ALA A 448 6.38 0.88 5.44
N ASP A 449 6.88 1.90 6.16
CA ASP A 449 8.23 1.96 6.71
C ASP A 449 8.42 1.18 8.04
N GLY A 450 7.33 0.62 8.58
CA GLY A 450 7.30 -0.19 9.79
C GLY A 450 7.02 0.56 11.09
N ARG A 451 6.89 1.90 11.07
CA ARG A 451 6.44 2.68 12.24
C ARG A 451 5.01 2.32 12.62
N THR A 452 4.67 2.52 13.89
CA THR A 452 3.37 2.21 14.48
C THR A 452 2.82 3.34 15.35
N LEU A 453 1.51 3.48 15.41
CA LEU A 453 0.77 4.35 16.33
C LEU A 453 -0.31 3.53 17.04
N ASN A 454 -0.38 3.59 18.38
CA ASN A 454 -1.57 3.13 19.09
C ASN A 454 -2.67 4.19 18.95
N VAL A 455 -3.86 3.76 18.52
CA VAL A 455 -5.02 4.62 18.23
C VAL A 455 -6.14 4.55 19.29
N GLU A 456 -5.94 3.76 20.35
CA GLU A 456 -6.90 3.45 21.42
C GLU A 456 -6.42 4.01 22.78
N ASP A 457 -5.16 3.76 23.18
CA ASP A 457 -4.52 4.36 24.38
C ASP A 457 -4.71 5.89 24.58
N PRO A 458 -4.71 6.74 23.54
CA PRO A 458 -4.69 8.19 23.70
C PRO A 458 -5.97 8.75 24.36
N THR A 459 -5.79 9.51 25.45
CA THR A 459 -6.88 10.12 26.22
C THR A 459 -6.58 11.60 26.54
N TRP A 460 -7.20 12.18 27.57
CA TRP A 460 -7.01 13.55 28.04
C TRP A 460 -5.55 13.82 28.41
N GLY A 461 -4.94 14.80 27.73
CA GLY A 461 -3.59 15.25 28.03
C GLY A 461 -2.46 14.38 27.48
N THR A 462 -2.77 13.37 26.66
CA THR A 462 -1.75 12.64 25.89
C THR A 462 -0.93 13.62 25.04
N GLU A 463 0.40 13.58 25.20
CA GLU A 463 1.29 14.50 24.50
C GLU A 463 1.21 14.34 22.97
N GLY A 464 1.13 15.46 22.26
CA GLY A 464 1.03 15.46 20.79
C GLY A 464 -0.38 15.19 20.24
N TRP A 465 -1.38 14.96 21.08
CA TRP A 465 -2.77 14.74 20.69
C TRP A 465 -3.67 15.93 21.00
N ASP A 466 -4.48 16.33 20.03
CA ASP A 466 -5.55 17.31 20.20
C ASP A 466 -6.80 16.63 20.81
N ASN A 467 -7.85 17.40 21.13
CA ASN A 467 -9.06 16.88 21.79
C ASN A 467 -10.36 17.11 20.97
N GLY A 468 -11.32 16.20 21.12
CA GLY A 468 -12.71 16.36 20.67
C GLY A 468 -13.01 15.89 19.24
N ASP A 469 -14.27 16.10 18.82
CA ASP A 469 -14.92 15.54 17.62
C ASP A 469 -14.42 16.06 16.26
N ARG A 470 -13.23 16.64 16.23
CA ARG A 470 -12.52 17.15 15.05
C ARG A 470 -11.16 16.50 14.86
N VAL A 471 -10.83 15.50 15.67
CA VAL A 471 -9.57 14.76 15.62
C VAL A 471 -9.93 13.34 15.22
N GLU A 472 -9.39 12.88 14.09
CA GLU A 472 -9.61 11.55 13.53
C GLU A 472 -9.46 10.47 14.61
N GLY A 473 -8.31 10.43 15.28
CA GLY A 473 -7.98 9.41 16.27
C GLY A 473 -8.89 9.43 17.50
N ARG A 474 -9.60 10.55 17.78
CA ARG A 474 -10.59 10.62 18.86
C ARG A 474 -11.95 10.08 18.45
N VAL A 475 -12.33 10.25 17.18
CA VAL A 475 -13.53 9.62 16.61
C VAL A 475 -13.32 8.12 16.49
N LEU A 476 -12.14 7.72 16.00
CA LEU A 476 -11.66 6.34 15.91
C LEU A 476 -11.67 5.64 17.28
N GLY A 477 -10.92 6.15 18.27
CA GLY A 477 -10.88 5.55 19.60
C GLY A 477 -12.27 5.51 20.25
N ALA A 478 -13.09 6.56 20.11
CA ALA A 478 -14.47 6.55 20.61
C ALA A 478 -15.38 5.52 19.94
N LEU A 479 -15.01 5.00 18.76
CA LEU A 479 -15.70 3.90 18.09
C LEU A 479 -15.09 2.54 18.48
N ILE A 480 -13.79 2.46 18.77
CA ILE A 480 -13.12 1.28 19.30
C ILE A 480 -13.67 0.93 20.68
N ASP A 481 -13.60 1.86 21.65
CA ASP A 481 -14.12 1.69 23.03
C ASP A 481 -15.57 1.16 23.05
N LEU A 482 -16.39 1.51 22.05
CA LEU A 482 -17.79 1.07 21.98
C LEU A 482 -17.94 -0.44 21.77
N TYR A 483 -17.04 -1.06 20.99
CA TYR A 483 -17.18 -2.45 20.54
C TYR A 483 -16.21 -3.43 21.18
N ASP A 484 -15.02 -3.01 21.60
CA ASP A 484 -14.01 -3.95 22.02
C ASP A 484 -14.30 -4.59 23.40
N THR A 485 -13.35 -5.31 23.97
CA THR A 485 -13.49 -6.03 25.25
C THR A 485 -12.29 -5.86 26.19
N THR A 486 -11.28 -5.14 25.73
CA THR A 486 -10.22 -4.57 26.56
C THR A 486 -10.78 -3.30 27.20
N ASN A 487 -10.14 -2.79 28.26
CA ASN A 487 -10.75 -1.80 29.14
C ASN A 487 -9.63 -0.89 29.71
N GLU A 488 -9.01 -0.11 28.83
CA GLU A 488 -7.81 0.71 29.00
C GLU A 488 -8.03 1.88 29.97
N GLY A 489 -9.28 2.35 30.04
CA GLY A 489 -9.67 3.57 30.75
C GLY A 489 -10.41 3.37 32.07
N THR A 490 -10.82 4.49 32.67
CA THR A 490 -11.82 4.48 33.77
C THR A 490 -13.25 4.43 33.20
N TYR A 491 -13.47 5.13 32.07
CA TYR A 491 -14.78 5.38 31.46
C TYR A 491 -15.06 4.51 30.23
N ASP A 492 -14.01 3.97 29.63
CA ASP A 492 -14.09 2.83 28.75
C ASP A 492 -14.62 1.61 29.53
N ARG A 493 -15.88 1.27 29.21
CA ARG A 493 -16.74 0.25 29.85
C ARG A 493 -17.79 -0.29 28.87
N CYS A 494 -17.66 0.01 27.59
CA CYS A 494 -18.60 -0.42 26.57
C CYS A 494 -18.12 -1.75 25.97
N SER A 495 -18.98 -2.42 25.22
CA SER A 495 -18.66 -3.61 24.42
C SER A 495 -19.89 -3.98 23.61
N GLU A 496 -19.72 -4.17 22.30
CA GLU A 496 -20.79 -4.55 21.38
C GLU A 496 -20.21 -5.29 20.16
N ASP A 497 -21.05 -5.96 19.37
CA ASP A 497 -20.57 -6.55 18.11
C ASP A 497 -20.22 -5.42 17.12
N PRO A 498 -18.98 -5.30 16.61
CA PRO A 498 -18.64 -4.29 15.60
C PRO A 498 -19.45 -4.43 14.31
N ARG A 499 -19.91 -5.66 13.97
CA ARG A 499 -20.85 -5.90 12.86
C ARG A 499 -22.32 -5.61 13.23
N GLY A 500 -22.58 -5.33 14.50
CA GLY A 500 -23.87 -4.99 15.06
C GLY A 500 -24.12 -3.47 15.03
N PRO A 501 -24.24 -2.78 16.17
CA PRO A 501 -24.70 -1.37 16.20
C PRO A 501 -23.86 -0.38 15.38
N ILE A 502 -22.53 -0.51 15.39
CA ILE A 502 -21.63 0.40 14.64
C ILE A 502 -21.90 0.29 13.14
N TRP A 503 -21.69 -0.90 12.59
CA TRP A 503 -21.92 -1.18 11.18
C TRP A 503 -23.37 -0.92 10.76
N THR A 504 -24.35 -1.28 11.61
CA THR A 504 -25.78 -1.04 11.31
C THR A 504 -26.10 0.45 11.20
N THR A 505 -25.62 1.29 12.11
CA THR A 505 -25.86 2.75 12.04
C THR A 505 -25.16 3.37 10.83
N PHE A 506 -23.95 2.90 10.53
CA PHE A 506 -23.20 3.34 9.35
C PHE A 506 -23.91 3.00 8.04
N LEU A 507 -24.37 1.74 7.87
CA LEU A 507 -25.23 1.33 6.76
C LEU A 507 -26.53 2.14 6.70
N ASN A 508 -27.14 2.42 7.85
CA ASN A 508 -28.44 3.07 7.89
C ASN A 508 -28.42 4.55 7.49
N HIS A 509 -27.35 5.28 7.78
CA HIS A 509 -27.35 6.74 7.71
C HIS A 509 -26.07 7.34 7.12
N LYS A 510 -26.25 8.17 6.08
CA LYS A 510 -25.21 9.00 5.44
C LYS A 510 -24.82 10.17 6.34
N SER A 511 -24.07 9.87 7.39
CA SER A 511 -23.66 10.79 8.45
C SER A 511 -22.52 11.68 7.96
N THR A 512 -22.62 13.00 8.07
CA THR A 512 -21.55 13.92 7.62
C THR A 512 -20.59 14.35 8.72
N THR A 513 -20.83 13.91 9.96
CA THR A 513 -19.99 14.14 11.15
C THR A 513 -20.25 13.06 12.20
N PHE A 514 -19.30 12.82 13.11
CA PHE A 514 -19.50 11.89 14.24
C PHE A 514 -20.68 12.27 15.15
N ALA A 515 -20.94 13.58 15.34
CA ALA A 515 -22.09 14.07 16.11
C ALA A 515 -23.45 13.70 15.47
N GLN A 516 -23.52 13.66 14.14
CA GLN A 516 -24.70 13.18 13.42
C GLN A 516 -24.82 11.67 13.52
N TYR A 517 -23.72 10.92 13.30
CA TYR A 517 -23.69 9.47 13.52
C TYR A 517 -24.18 9.09 14.92
N TRP A 518 -23.74 9.79 15.96
CA TRP A 518 -24.23 9.58 17.33
C TRP A 518 -25.73 9.84 17.51
N SER A 519 -26.27 10.82 16.77
CA SER A 519 -27.70 11.13 16.76
C SER A 519 -28.51 10.07 16.00
N HIS A 520 -27.95 9.54 14.92
CA HIS A 520 -28.51 8.44 14.13
C HIS A 520 -28.50 7.11 14.91
N ARG A 521 -27.42 6.81 15.64
CA ARG A 521 -27.30 5.67 16.55
C ARG A 521 -28.44 5.64 17.59
N ALA A 522 -28.76 6.80 18.16
CA ALA A 522 -29.90 6.94 19.07
C ALA A 522 -31.26 6.75 18.35
N ALA A 523 -31.38 7.17 17.09
CA ALA A 523 -32.59 6.98 16.28
C ALA A 523 -32.81 5.52 15.87
N ASP A 524 -31.73 4.75 15.67
CA ASP A 524 -31.76 3.30 15.46
C ASP A 524 -32.05 2.51 16.76
N GLY A 525 -32.04 3.18 17.91
CA GLY A 525 -32.35 2.59 19.22
C GLY A 525 -31.17 1.91 19.91
N PHE A 526 -29.94 2.15 19.45
CA PHE A 526 -28.72 1.64 20.08
C PHE A 526 -28.29 2.50 21.29
N ASP A 527 -27.38 1.98 22.12
CA ASP A 527 -27.05 2.66 23.38
C ASP A 527 -26.29 3.98 23.15
N THR A 528 -26.87 5.05 23.69
CA THR A 528 -26.27 6.39 23.83
C THR A 528 -26.43 6.93 25.26
N SER A 529 -26.49 6.02 26.25
CA SER A 529 -26.62 6.32 27.68
C SER A 529 -25.37 6.99 28.27
N ASN A 530 -25.40 7.30 29.57
CA ASN A 530 -24.23 7.79 30.29
C ASN A 530 -23.04 6.82 30.29
N THR A 531 -23.25 5.52 30.07
CA THR A 531 -22.15 4.55 29.91
C THR A 531 -21.47 4.78 28.57
N ALA A 532 -22.24 4.81 27.48
CA ALA A 532 -21.72 5.04 26.13
C ALA A 532 -21.12 6.44 25.95
N LEU A 533 -21.68 7.47 26.61
CA LEU A 533 -21.07 8.79 26.71
C LEU A 533 -19.76 8.80 27.52
N GLY A 534 -19.54 7.84 28.42
CA GLY A 534 -18.28 7.64 29.13
C GLY A 534 -17.16 7.16 28.20
N CYS A 535 -17.45 6.21 27.32
CA CYS A 535 -16.53 5.71 26.29
C CYS A 535 -16.12 6.83 25.29
N LEU A 536 -17.09 7.65 24.87
CA LEU A 536 -16.80 8.89 24.12
C LEU A 536 -15.94 9.89 24.94
N TYR A 537 -16.21 10.03 26.25
CA TYR A 537 -15.47 10.93 27.13
C TYR A 537 -14.03 10.46 27.38
N GLN A 538 -13.76 9.16 27.47
CA GLN A 538 -12.40 8.60 27.51
C GLN A 538 -11.57 9.11 26.32
N ASN A 539 -12.20 9.15 25.15
CA ASN A 539 -11.67 9.67 23.89
C ASN A 539 -11.80 11.19 23.72
N THR A 540 -12.01 11.94 24.80
CA THR A 540 -12.08 13.42 24.85
C THR A 540 -13.27 14.04 24.10
N ILE A 541 -14.26 13.24 23.67
CA ILE A 541 -15.49 13.70 23.02
C ILE A 541 -16.58 13.91 24.07
N VAL A 542 -17.17 15.10 24.11
CA VAL A 542 -18.17 15.48 25.12
C VAL A 542 -19.49 15.86 24.47
N TYR A 543 -20.49 14.98 24.57
CA TYR A 543 -21.87 15.21 24.14
C TYR A 543 -22.85 15.21 25.32
N GLY A 544 -24.08 15.68 25.10
CA GLY A 544 -25.18 15.63 26.08
C GLY A 544 -25.00 16.45 27.36
N GLY A 545 -23.88 17.17 27.51
CA GLY A 545 -23.50 17.80 28.79
C GLY A 545 -22.97 16.80 29.83
N TYR A 546 -22.55 15.61 29.40
CA TYR A 546 -21.97 14.57 30.26
C TYR A 546 -20.86 15.14 31.14
N ARG A 547 -20.86 14.71 32.41
CA ARG A 547 -19.79 14.94 33.38
C ARG A 547 -19.59 13.63 34.14
N PRO A 548 -18.34 13.14 34.26
CA PRO A 548 -18.04 11.90 34.97
C PRO A 548 -18.26 11.98 36.49
#